data_AF-A0A453NA48-F1
#
_entry.id   AF-A0A453NA48-F1
#
_cell.length_a   1.000
_cell.length_b   1.000
_cell.length_c   1.000
_cell.angle_alpha   90.00
_cell.angle_beta   90.00
_cell.angle_gamma   90.00
#
_symmetry.space_group_name_H-M   'P 1'
#
loop_
_entity.id
_entity.type
_entity.pdbx_description
1 polymer ?
#
loop_
_entity_poly.entity_id
_entity_poly.type
_entity_poly.pdbx_seq_one_letter_code
_entity_poly.pdbx_strand_id
1 'polypeptide(L)'
;MGRKLIKCAASDLISQSFPSTPTQSCDASEEYEKYGVDLLKSEASLQYLCNLPPHRYEAAYARDIPEFITGDEFMEKYGDHNDAVTVIDPKRSYSVKAPTRHPIYENFRVEAFKALLTAAKTDEQLSALGELMYQCHYSYNACGLGSDGTDRLVNLVQEIQHRKTTSQHEGPSLFGAKITGGGSGGSVCVIGKNSLKSSEEIFEIQKRYKAATGYLPIVFEGSSPGAGKFGYLKIRWRSA
;
A
#
# COMPACT_ATOMS: atom_id res chain seq x y z
N MET A 1 -2.10 9.59 -12.91
CA MET A 1 -2.04 11.04 -12.65
C MET A 1 -0.93 11.42 -11.67
N GLY A 2 -0.96 10.97 -10.41
CA GLY A 2 0.06 11.28 -9.40
C GLY A 2 1.53 11.19 -9.82
N ARG A 3 1.90 10.09 -10.50
CA ARG A 3 3.25 9.92 -11.07
C ARG A 3 3.66 11.09 -11.96
N LYS A 4 2.74 11.60 -12.79
CA LYS A 4 3.00 12.71 -13.71
C LYS A 4 3.22 14.02 -12.95
N LEU A 5 2.41 14.27 -11.92
CA LEU A 5 2.57 15.43 -11.04
C LEU A 5 3.95 15.45 -10.38
N ILE A 6 4.38 14.33 -9.80
CA ILE A 6 5.70 14.20 -9.16
C ILE A 6 6.82 14.44 -10.18
N LYS A 7 6.75 13.83 -11.37
CA LYS A 7 7.76 14.01 -12.41
C LYS A 7 7.90 15.46 -12.87
N CYS A 8 6.77 16.15 -13.06
CA CYS A 8 6.75 17.56 -13.41
C CYS A 8 7.31 18.42 -12.28
N ALA A 9 6.85 18.23 -11.04
CA ALA A 9 7.36 18.97 -9.88
C ALA A 9 8.87 18.78 -9.68
N ALA A 10 9.38 17.56 -9.84
CA ALA A 10 10.81 17.28 -9.77
C ALA A 10 11.59 18.02 -10.88
N SER A 11 11.03 18.08 -12.09
CA SER A 11 11.64 18.80 -13.22
C SER A 11 11.65 20.31 -12.98
N ASP A 12 10.56 20.86 -12.43
CA ASP A 12 10.45 22.28 -12.08
C ASP A 12 11.47 22.66 -10.98
N LEU A 13 11.66 21.81 -9.98
CA LEU A 13 12.67 21.99 -8.92
C LEU A 13 14.10 22.01 -9.50
N ILE A 14 14.42 21.13 -10.46
CA ILE A 14 15.72 21.14 -11.16
C ILE A 14 15.93 22.48 -11.87
N SER A 15 14.92 22.97 -12.58
CA SER A 15 14.99 24.26 -13.30
C SER A 15 15.15 25.46 -12.36
N GLN A 16 14.56 25.41 -11.15
CA GLN A 16 14.67 26.49 -10.17
C GLN A 16 16.03 26.52 -9.45
N SER A 17 16.64 25.35 -9.20
CA SER A 17 17.95 25.28 -8.56
C SER A 17 19.11 25.71 -9.47
N PHE A 18 18.95 25.66 -10.79
CA PHE A 18 19.99 26.01 -11.77
C PHE A 18 19.45 26.92 -12.88
N PRO A 19 19.16 28.20 -12.58
CA PRO A 19 19.04 29.20 -13.63
C PRO A 19 20.37 29.28 -14.39
N SER A 20 20.33 29.58 -15.68
CA SER A 20 21.42 29.48 -16.66
C SER A 20 22.70 30.33 -16.41
N THR A 21 22.97 30.76 -15.19
CA THR A 21 24.06 31.69 -14.83
C THR A 21 25.07 31.00 -13.91
N PRO A 22 26.37 30.97 -14.24
CA PRO A 22 27.36 30.29 -13.42
C PRO A 22 27.74 31.17 -12.22
N THR A 23 27.52 30.68 -11.00
CA THR A 23 28.10 31.24 -9.78
C THR A 23 29.04 30.21 -9.17
N GLN A 24 30.31 30.58 -9.00
CA GLN A 24 31.35 29.79 -8.35
C GLN A 24 31.15 29.76 -6.84
N SER A 25 31.06 28.58 -6.22
CA SER A 25 31.48 28.43 -4.81
C SER A 25 31.66 26.97 -4.34
N CYS A 26 32.89 26.72 -3.85
CA CYS A 26 33.33 25.74 -2.83
C CYS A 26 32.87 24.26 -2.90
N ASP A 27 33.87 23.39 -3.11
CA ASP A 27 33.86 21.93 -3.34
C ASP A 27 32.89 21.08 -2.50
N ALA A 28 32.60 21.42 -1.24
CA ALA A 28 31.69 20.63 -0.42
C ALA A 28 30.21 20.93 -0.72
N SER A 29 29.88 22.19 -1.02
CA SER A 29 28.49 22.58 -1.34
C SER A 29 28.06 22.06 -2.72
N GLU A 30 29.01 22.04 -3.66
CA GLU A 30 28.78 21.54 -5.02
C GLU A 30 28.47 20.03 -5.05
N GLU A 31 29.11 19.22 -4.20
CA GLU A 31 28.78 17.79 -4.09
C GLU A 31 27.36 17.57 -3.53
N TYR A 32 27.00 18.22 -2.42
CA TYR A 32 25.63 18.10 -1.85
C TYR A 32 24.55 18.60 -2.81
N GLU A 33 24.81 19.71 -3.52
CA GLU A 33 23.91 20.22 -4.56
C GLU A 33 23.79 19.23 -5.73
N LYS A 34 24.90 18.64 -6.18
CA LYS A 34 24.92 17.61 -7.23
C LYS A 34 24.15 16.35 -6.82
N TYR A 35 24.31 15.88 -5.58
CA TYR A 35 23.52 14.74 -5.06
C TYR A 35 22.03 15.06 -5.05
N GLY A 36 21.64 16.29 -4.66
CA GLY A 36 20.26 16.75 -4.72
C GLY A 36 19.70 16.77 -6.14
N VAL A 37 20.49 17.21 -7.12
CA VAL A 37 20.11 17.23 -8.54
C VAL A 37 19.92 15.84 -9.10
N ASP A 38 20.84 14.92 -8.85
CA ASP A 38 20.74 13.57 -9.41
C ASP A 38 19.55 12.80 -8.79
N LEU A 39 19.25 13.08 -7.51
CA LEU A 39 18.02 12.61 -6.87
C LEU A 39 16.78 13.15 -7.59
N LEU A 40 16.70 14.47 -7.82
CA LEU A 40 15.56 15.06 -8.53
C LEU A 40 15.44 14.55 -9.97
N LYS A 41 16.56 14.30 -10.68
CA LYS A 41 16.53 13.68 -12.03
C LYS A 41 15.93 12.27 -12.00
N SER A 42 16.26 11.49 -10.96
CA SER A 42 15.67 10.16 -10.77
C SER A 42 14.15 10.25 -10.53
N GLU A 43 13.72 11.25 -9.76
CA GLU A 43 12.30 11.51 -9.45
C GLU A 43 11.55 12.06 -10.68
N ALA A 44 12.20 12.89 -11.50
CA ALA A 44 11.69 13.40 -12.77
C ALA A 44 11.52 12.31 -13.84
N SER A 45 12.30 11.22 -13.75
CA SER A 45 12.25 10.07 -14.65
C SER A 45 11.51 8.86 -14.08
N LEU A 46 10.85 9.02 -12.91
CA LEU A 46 10.19 7.94 -12.17
C LEU A 46 9.26 7.09 -13.06
N GLN A 47 9.48 5.77 -13.05
CA GLN A 47 8.66 4.81 -13.78
C GLN A 47 7.47 4.31 -12.95
N TYR A 48 7.68 4.01 -11.68
CA TYR A 48 6.64 3.52 -10.78
C TYR A 48 6.62 4.33 -9.49
N LEU A 49 5.42 4.63 -8.98
CA LEU A 49 5.27 5.38 -7.73
C LEU A 49 5.94 4.68 -6.55
N CYS A 50 5.90 3.34 -6.49
CA CYS A 50 6.54 2.55 -5.44
C CYS A 50 8.07 2.72 -5.35
N ASN A 51 8.72 3.26 -6.39
CA ASN A 51 10.16 3.51 -6.40
C ASN A 51 10.54 4.81 -5.68
N LEU A 52 9.56 5.68 -5.37
CA LEU A 52 9.79 6.86 -4.56
C LEU A 52 9.66 6.47 -3.07
N PRO A 53 10.66 6.74 -2.21
CA PRO A 53 10.55 6.41 -0.79
C PRO A 53 9.64 7.40 -0.05
N PRO A 54 8.96 6.99 1.04
CA PRO A 54 7.99 7.84 1.76
C PRO A 54 8.55 9.18 2.24
N HIS A 55 9.79 9.21 2.75
CA HIS A 55 10.39 10.45 3.25
C HIS A 55 10.57 11.49 2.15
N ARG A 56 10.85 11.07 0.90
CA ARG A 56 10.94 11.97 -0.25
C ARG A 56 9.59 12.50 -0.65
N TYR A 57 8.58 11.63 -0.67
CA TYR A 57 7.20 12.04 -0.90
C TYR A 57 6.74 13.11 0.09
N GLU A 58 6.94 12.89 1.40
CA GLU A 58 6.53 13.84 2.43
C GLU A 58 7.28 15.18 2.34
N ALA A 59 8.61 15.12 2.18
CA ALA A 59 9.42 16.33 2.19
C ALA A 59 9.19 17.22 0.96
N ALA A 60 8.97 16.63 -0.22
CA ALA A 60 9.01 17.37 -1.48
C ALA A 60 7.66 17.48 -2.21
N TYR A 61 6.72 16.54 -2.00
CA TYR A 61 5.58 16.40 -2.92
C TYR A 61 4.21 16.36 -2.22
N ALA A 62 4.12 15.86 -0.99
CA ALA A 62 2.84 15.58 -0.33
C ALA A 62 1.92 16.79 -0.16
N ARG A 63 2.51 17.97 0.03
CA ARG A 63 1.77 19.23 0.21
C ARG A 63 1.10 19.71 -1.08
N ASP A 64 1.77 19.52 -2.21
CA ASP A 64 1.40 20.16 -3.48
C ASP A 64 0.55 19.24 -4.38
N ILE A 65 0.42 17.96 -4.01
CA ILE A 65 -0.49 17.02 -4.68
C ILE A 65 -1.93 17.26 -4.17
N PRO A 66 -2.88 17.62 -5.07
CA PRO A 66 -4.25 17.88 -4.68
C PRO A 66 -5.00 16.58 -4.37
N GLU A 67 -6.05 16.67 -3.55
CA GLU A 67 -6.94 15.52 -3.27
C GLU A 67 -7.62 15.04 -4.55
N PHE A 68 -8.10 15.98 -5.38
CA PHE A 68 -8.80 15.71 -6.64
C PHE A 68 -8.27 16.62 -7.76
N ILE A 69 -8.41 16.16 -9.00
CA ILE A 69 -8.21 16.97 -10.21
C ILE A 69 -9.23 16.53 -11.25
N THR A 70 -9.76 17.45 -12.05
CA THR A 70 -10.59 17.07 -13.20
C THR A 70 -9.74 16.59 -14.36
N GLY A 71 -10.34 15.79 -15.26
CA GLY A 71 -9.63 15.26 -16.41
C GLY A 71 -9.11 16.36 -17.33
N ASP A 72 -9.94 17.38 -17.60
CA ASP A 72 -9.57 18.56 -18.40
C ASP A 72 -8.41 19.36 -17.79
N GLU A 73 -8.48 19.72 -16.51
CA GLU A 73 -7.39 20.40 -15.77
C GLU A 73 -6.10 19.59 -15.83
N PHE A 74 -6.18 18.26 -15.65
CA PHE A 74 -5.02 17.39 -15.75
C PHE A 74 -4.43 17.40 -17.16
N MET A 75 -5.27 17.29 -18.19
CA MET A 75 -4.81 17.23 -19.57
C MET A 75 -4.21 18.54 -20.05
N GLU A 76 -4.80 19.68 -19.66
CA GLU A 76 -4.27 21.00 -20.00
C GLU A 76 -2.87 21.19 -19.40
N LYS A 77 -2.68 20.82 -18.14
CA LYS A 77 -1.42 21.07 -17.42
C LYS A 77 -0.35 19.99 -17.65
N TYR A 78 -0.76 18.73 -17.76
CA TYR A 78 0.15 17.58 -17.71
C TYR A 78 0.09 16.70 -18.97
N GLY A 79 -0.86 16.94 -19.87
CA GLY A 79 -1.13 16.07 -21.02
C GLY A 79 -1.74 14.74 -20.59
N ASP A 80 -1.22 13.64 -21.13
CA ASP A 80 -1.75 12.31 -20.81
C ASP A 80 -1.06 11.63 -19.61
N HIS A 81 -1.78 10.71 -18.96
CA HIS A 81 -1.27 9.86 -17.88
C HIS A 81 -0.36 8.72 -18.35
N ASN A 82 -0.30 8.43 -19.66
CA ASN A 82 0.48 7.37 -20.29
C ASN A 82 0.19 5.98 -19.69
N ASP A 83 -1.10 5.67 -19.55
CA ASP A 83 -1.61 4.35 -19.16
C ASP A 83 -2.18 3.66 -20.41
N ALA A 84 -1.82 2.40 -20.63
CA ALA A 84 -2.20 1.69 -21.86
C ALA A 84 -3.62 1.09 -21.81
N VAL A 85 -4.26 1.09 -20.65
CA VAL A 85 -5.54 0.39 -20.40
C VAL A 85 -6.69 1.37 -20.24
N THR A 86 -6.40 2.58 -19.75
CA THR A 86 -7.40 3.60 -19.40
C THR A 86 -7.24 4.85 -20.25
N VAL A 87 -8.32 5.63 -20.35
CA VAL A 87 -8.36 6.93 -21.03
C VAL A 87 -8.95 7.95 -20.08
N ILE A 88 -8.41 9.17 -20.09
CA ILE A 88 -8.90 10.27 -19.26
C ILE A 88 -10.20 10.80 -19.85
N ASP A 89 -11.27 10.77 -19.05
CA ASP A 89 -12.52 11.48 -19.34
C ASP A 89 -12.36 12.94 -18.89
N PRO A 90 -12.40 13.93 -19.82
CA PRO A 90 -12.23 15.33 -19.48
C PRO A 90 -13.20 15.84 -18.41
N LYS A 91 -14.42 15.29 -18.36
CA LYS A 91 -15.48 15.79 -17.48
C LYS A 91 -15.49 15.14 -16.10
N ARG A 92 -14.63 14.15 -15.88
CA ARG A 92 -14.61 13.39 -14.62
C ARG A 92 -13.60 13.98 -13.65
N SER A 93 -13.96 14.00 -12.37
CA SER A 93 -13.03 14.29 -11.28
C SER A 93 -12.39 13.00 -10.77
N TYR A 94 -11.08 13.02 -10.58
CA TYR A 94 -10.26 11.89 -10.17
C TYR A 94 -9.59 12.16 -8.83
N SER A 95 -9.65 11.20 -7.90
CA SER A 95 -8.82 11.23 -6.69
C SER A 95 -7.35 11.04 -7.07
N VAL A 96 -6.48 11.92 -6.57
CA VAL A 96 -5.05 11.90 -6.92
C VAL A 96 -4.20 11.58 -5.70
N LYS A 97 -4.35 12.31 -4.60
CA LYS A 97 -3.42 12.21 -3.46
C LYS A 97 -3.36 10.82 -2.85
N ALA A 98 -4.50 10.26 -2.43
CA ALA A 98 -4.51 8.93 -1.81
C ALA A 98 -4.01 7.81 -2.75
N PRO A 99 -4.46 7.71 -4.02
CA PRO A 99 -3.90 6.76 -4.99
C PRO A 99 -2.42 6.99 -5.33
N THR A 100 -1.90 8.20 -5.15
CA THR A 100 -0.47 8.49 -5.31
C THR A 100 0.32 7.99 -4.12
N ARG A 101 -0.16 8.30 -2.91
CA ARG A 101 0.47 7.95 -1.64
C ARG A 101 0.48 6.44 -1.41
N HIS A 102 -0.60 5.75 -1.76
CA HIS A 102 -0.76 4.32 -1.45
C HIS A 102 0.42 3.44 -1.94
N PRO A 103 0.79 3.40 -3.23
CA PRO A 103 1.88 2.53 -3.70
C PRO A 103 3.25 2.92 -3.13
N ILE A 104 3.49 4.20 -2.84
CA ILE A 104 4.74 4.68 -2.20
C ILE A 104 4.88 4.06 -0.80
N TYR A 105 3.85 4.25 0.02
CA TYR A 105 3.85 3.80 1.40
C TYR A 105 3.69 2.29 1.51
N GLU A 106 2.89 1.68 0.65
CA GLU A 106 2.66 0.23 0.63
C GLU A 106 3.95 -0.51 0.33
N ASN A 107 4.77 -0.03 -0.61
CA ASN A 107 6.06 -0.65 -0.89
C ASN A 107 6.98 -0.66 0.34
N PHE A 108 7.05 0.47 1.07
CA PHE A 108 7.79 0.52 2.32
C PHE A 108 7.21 -0.42 3.38
N ARG A 109 5.88 -0.48 3.55
CA ARG A 109 5.22 -1.41 4.48
C ARG A 109 5.53 -2.86 4.12
N VAL A 110 5.55 -3.23 2.84
CA VAL A 110 5.87 -4.59 2.39
C VAL A 110 7.31 -4.97 2.74
N GLU A 111 8.30 -4.10 2.48
CA GLU A 111 9.68 -4.39 2.85
C GLU A 111 9.87 -4.43 4.37
N ALA A 112 9.21 -3.53 5.13
CA ALA A 112 9.21 -3.57 6.59
C ALA A 112 8.56 -4.86 7.13
N PHE A 113 7.43 -5.27 6.56
CA PHE A 113 6.73 -6.50 6.92
C PHE A 113 7.62 -7.73 6.66
N LYS A 114 8.26 -7.78 5.49
CA LYS A 114 9.23 -8.83 5.13
C LYS A 114 10.40 -8.89 6.09
N ALA A 115 10.99 -7.75 6.46
CA ALA A 115 12.07 -7.70 7.43
C ALA A 115 11.60 -8.23 8.80
N LEU A 116 10.42 -7.79 9.28
CA LEU A 116 9.83 -8.23 10.54
C LEU A 116 9.54 -9.74 10.56
N LEU A 117 9.12 -10.34 9.44
CA LEU A 117 8.91 -11.80 9.35
C LEU A 117 10.18 -12.61 9.64
N THR A 118 11.37 -12.03 9.46
CA THR A 118 12.66 -12.68 9.77
C THR A 118 13.14 -12.47 11.20
N ALA A 119 12.49 -11.58 11.95
CA ALA A 119 12.84 -11.30 13.35
C ALA A 119 12.38 -12.40 14.31
N ALA A 120 12.73 -12.24 15.59
CA ALA A 120 12.26 -13.14 16.64
C ALA A 120 10.72 -13.15 16.72
N LYS A 121 10.15 -14.33 16.91
CA LYS A 121 8.70 -14.54 16.98
C LYS A 121 8.18 -14.14 18.37
N THR A 122 7.91 -12.85 18.55
CA THR A 122 7.37 -12.29 19.81
C THR A 122 6.04 -11.59 19.60
N ASP A 123 5.36 -11.25 20.69
CA ASP A 123 4.10 -10.48 20.63
C ASP A 123 4.33 -9.07 20.08
N GLU A 124 5.50 -8.47 20.34
CA GLU A 124 5.89 -7.17 19.78
C GLU A 124 6.07 -7.25 18.27
N GLN A 125 6.69 -8.33 17.77
CA GLN A 125 6.82 -8.59 16.34
C GLN A 125 5.43 -8.73 15.69
N LEU A 126 4.54 -9.54 16.27
CA LEU A 126 3.18 -9.71 15.77
C LEU A 126 2.39 -8.40 15.82
N SER A 127 2.57 -7.59 16.86
CA SER A 127 1.94 -6.27 16.99
C SER A 127 2.42 -5.32 15.88
N ALA A 128 3.73 -5.29 15.60
CA ALA A 128 4.28 -4.47 14.52
C ALA A 128 3.78 -4.93 13.14
N LEU A 129 3.75 -6.24 12.88
CA LEU A 129 3.19 -6.81 11.65
C LEU A 129 1.70 -6.45 11.51
N GLY A 130 0.93 -6.58 12.59
CA GLY A 130 -0.48 -6.28 12.60
C GLY A 130 -0.80 -4.82 12.37
N GLU A 131 0.00 -3.91 12.94
CA GLU A 131 -0.09 -2.47 12.70
C GLU A 131 0.14 -2.13 11.21
N LEU A 132 1.14 -2.74 10.58
CA LEU A 132 1.36 -2.58 9.13
C LEU A 132 0.17 -3.09 8.30
N MET A 133 -0.51 -4.16 8.73
CA MET A 133 -1.72 -4.65 8.06
C MET A 133 -2.86 -3.64 8.15
N TYR A 134 -3.14 -3.08 9.34
CA TYR A 134 -4.18 -2.06 9.48
C TYR A 134 -3.87 -0.81 8.66
N GLN A 135 -2.62 -0.32 8.70
CA GLN A 135 -2.21 0.82 7.88
C GLN A 135 -2.38 0.57 6.39
N CYS A 136 -2.08 -0.65 5.92
CA CYS A 136 -2.35 -1.07 4.55
C CYS A 136 -3.86 -1.00 4.24
N HIS A 137 -4.71 -1.57 5.10
CA HIS A 137 -6.16 -1.57 4.91
C HIS A 137 -6.74 -0.15 4.79
N TYR A 138 -6.42 0.73 5.74
CA TYR A 138 -6.90 2.11 5.70
C TYR A 138 -6.32 2.91 4.51
N SER A 139 -5.07 2.64 4.12
CA SER A 139 -4.49 3.24 2.90
C SER A 139 -5.21 2.78 1.64
N TYR A 140 -5.69 1.54 1.59
CA TYR A 140 -6.45 0.98 0.47
C TYR A 140 -7.86 1.57 0.41
N ASN A 141 -8.53 1.70 1.56
CA ASN A 141 -9.84 2.34 1.66
C ASN A 141 -9.79 3.82 1.26
N ALA A 142 -8.72 4.54 1.62
CA ALA A 142 -8.51 5.91 1.19
C ALA A 142 -8.39 6.07 -0.34
N CYS A 143 -8.05 5.01 -1.06
CA CYS A 143 -8.06 4.99 -2.53
C CYS A 143 -9.47 4.78 -3.12
N GLY A 144 -10.50 4.59 -2.30
CA GLY A 144 -11.85 4.22 -2.74
C GLY A 144 -11.99 2.77 -3.18
N LEU A 145 -11.05 1.90 -2.81
CA LEU A 145 -11.04 0.49 -3.22
C LEU A 145 -11.57 -0.48 -2.13
N GLY A 146 -11.91 0.06 -0.95
CA GLY A 146 -12.44 -0.68 0.19
C GLY A 146 -13.86 -1.24 -0.03
N SER A 147 -14.41 -1.85 1.01
CA SER A 147 -15.80 -2.30 1.02
C SER A 147 -16.33 -2.44 2.45
N ASP A 148 -17.62 -2.16 2.65
CA ASP A 148 -18.27 -2.28 3.97
C ASP A 148 -18.10 -3.67 4.59
N GLY A 149 -18.08 -4.73 3.76
CA GLY A 149 -17.91 -6.10 4.22
C GLY A 149 -16.51 -6.37 4.77
N THR A 150 -15.47 -5.98 4.02
CA THR A 150 -14.08 -6.16 4.48
C THR A 150 -13.76 -5.26 5.66
N ASP A 151 -14.30 -4.04 5.67
CA ASP A 151 -14.09 -3.06 6.74
C ASP A 151 -14.73 -3.58 8.04
N ARG A 152 -15.94 -4.15 7.95
CA ARG A 152 -16.58 -4.79 9.10
C ARG A 152 -15.78 -5.96 9.66
N LEU A 153 -15.23 -6.83 8.82
CA LEU A 153 -14.37 -7.93 9.28
C LEU A 153 -13.11 -7.41 9.98
N VAL A 154 -12.45 -6.40 9.41
CA VAL A 154 -11.26 -5.78 9.99
C VAL A 154 -11.59 -5.10 11.32
N ASN A 155 -12.75 -4.45 11.44
CA ASN A 155 -13.22 -3.85 12.68
C ASN A 155 -13.53 -4.91 13.75
N LEU A 156 -14.16 -6.04 13.39
CA LEU A 156 -14.40 -7.14 14.33
C LEU A 156 -13.08 -7.73 14.88
N VAL A 157 -12.03 -7.82 14.05
CA VAL A 157 -10.70 -8.25 14.52
C VAL A 157 -10.13 -7.23 15.51
N GLN A 158 -10.21 -5.93 15.22
CA GLN A 158 -9.76 -4.88 16.14
C GLN A 158 -10.53 -4.92 17.47
N GLU A 159 -11.85 -5.07 17.43
CA GLU A 159 -12.68 -5.20 18.64
C GLU A 159 -12.25 -6.38 19.51
N ILE A 160 -11.99 -7.54 18.90
CA ILE A 160 -11.52 -8.71 19.64
C ILE A 160 -10.11 -8.51 20.17
N GLN A 161 -9.20 -7.96 19.37
CA GLN A 161 -7.82 -7.68 19.77
C GLN A 161 -7.76 -6.76 21.01
N HIS A 162 -8.63 -5.75 21.07
CA HIS A 162 -8.67 -4.77 22.16
C HIS A 162 -9.65 -5.10 23.29
N ARG A 163 -10.31 -6.27 23.26
CA ARG A 163 -11.21 -6.67 24.34
C ARG A 163 -10.42 -6.84 25.64
N LYS A 164 -10.92 -6.26 26.73
CA LYS A 164 -10.33 -6.48 28.06
C LYS A 164 -10.55 -7.94 28.44
N THR A 165 -9.48 -8.73 28.49
CA THR A 165 -9.51 -10.08 29.05
C THR A 165 -9.57 -9.98 30.58
N THR A 166 -10.31 -10.90 31.21
CA THR A 166 -10.46 -10.94 32.68
C THR A 166 -9.14 -11.28 33.38
N SER A 167 -8.21 -11.92 32.68
CA SER A 167 -6.84 -12.19 33.12
C SER A 167 -5.88 -11.11 32.63
N GLN A 168 -5.42 -10.25 33.55
CA GLN A 168 -4.40 -9.21 33.27
C GLN A 168 -3.07 -9.77 32.69
N HIS A 169 -2.88 -11.09 32.72
CA HIS A 169 -1.64 -11.75 32.30
C HIS A 169 -1.69 -12.38 30.90
N GLU A 170 -2.82 -12.33 30.21
CA GLU A 170 -2.94 -12.95 28.88
C GLU A 170 -3.10 -11.89 27.79
N GLY A 171 -2.04 -11.68 27.01
CA GLY A 171 -2.01 -10.75 25.88
C GLY A 171 -2.94 -11.17 24.72
N PRO A 172 -2.99 -10.37 23.65
CA PRO A 172 -3.84 -10.64 22.50
C PRO A 172 -3.42 -11.93 21.78
N SER A 173 -4.40 -12.58 21.12
CA SER A 173 -4.20 -13.72 20.21
C SER A 173 -4.22 -13.29 18.75
N LEU A 174 -5.05 -12.31 18.38
CA LEU A 174 -5.07 -11.67 17.07
C LEU A 174 -4.40 -10.30 17.14
N PHE A 175 -3.62 -9.94 16.12
CA PHE A 175 -2.75 -8.76 16.16
C PHE A 175 -3.01 -7.77 15.03
N GLY A 176 -3.60 -8.22 13.91
CA GLY A 176 -3.89 -7.35 12.78
C GLY A 176 -4.75 -8.00 11.71
N ALA A 177 -5.37 -7.17 10.88
CA ALA A 177 -6.13 -7.62 9.73
C ALA A 177 -6.07 -6.62 8.57
N LYS A 178 -6.19 -7.14 7.35
CA LYS A 178 -6.34 -6.30 6.15
C LYS A 178 -7.09 -7.00 5.03
N ILE A 179 -7.71 -6.21 4.16
CA ILE A 179 -8.18 -6.68 2.86
C ILE A 179 -7.04 -7.24 2.00
N THR A 180 -7.33 -8.30 1.24
CA THR A 180 -6.41 -8.90 0.27
C THR A 180 -7.14 -9.23 -1.04
N GLY A 181 -6.42 -9.18 -2.16
CA GLY A 181 -6.96 -9.31 -3.51
C GLY A 181 -7.21 -7.96 -4.19
N GLY A 182 -8.11 -7.95 -5.19
CA GLY A 182 -8.37 -6.79 -6.05
C GLY A 182 -9.29 -5.69 -5.47
N GLY A 183 -9.78 -5.84 -4.25
CA GLY A 183 -10.67 -4.88 -3.59
C GLY A 183 -12.16 -5.09 -3.87
N SER A 184 -12.99 -4.13 -3.44
CA SER A 184 -14.46 -4.15 -3.59
C SER A 184 -15.16 -5.38 -2.97
N GLY A 185 -14.60 -5.90 -1.88
CA GLY A 185 -15.06 -7.11 -1.20
C GLY A 185 -14.00 -8.21 -1.17
N GLY A 186 -14.44 -9.45 -1.04
CA GLY A 186 -13.57 -10.62 -1.06
C GLY A 186 -13.06 -11.02 0.32
N SER A 187 -11.73 -11.08 0.48
CA SER A 187 -11.09 -11.75 1.61
C SER A 187 -10.36 -10.76 2.53
N VAL A 188 -10.38 -11.05 3.82
CA VAL A 188 -9.56 -10.40 4.83
C VAL A 188 -8.53 -11.39 5.33
N CYS A 189 -7.26 -10.99 5.34
CA CYS A 189 -6.17 -11.71 5.99
C CYS A 189 -6.07 -11.24 7.43
N VAL A 190 -5.95 -12.17 8.38
CA VAL A 190 -5.78 -11.89 9.81
C VAL A 190 -4.47 -12.53 10.27
N ILE A 191 -3.69 -11.81 11.07
CA ILE A 191 -2.48 -12.34 11.71
C ILE A 191 -2.72 -12.57 13.20
N GLY A 192 -2.29 -13.72 13.69
CA GLY A 192 -2.47 -14.14 15.08
C GLY A 192 -1.49 -15.22 15.50
N LYS A 193 -1.50 -15.53 16.80
CA LYS A 193 -0.80 -16.69 17.36
C LYS A 193 -1.40 -17.97 16.82
N ASN A 194 -0.57 -18.98 16.59
CA ASN A 194 -1.04 -20.33 16.35
C ASN A 194 -1.49 -20.96 17.69
N SER A 195 -2.73 -20.67 18.10
CA SER A 195 -3.30 -21.13 19.36
C SER A 195 -4.80 -21.41 19.22
N LEU A 196 -5.34 -22.22 20.15
CA LEU A 196 -6.76 -22.51 20.23
C LEU A 196 -7.58 -21.22 20.39
N LYS A 197 -7.12 -20.30 21.24
CA LYS A 197 -7.76 -19.01 21.51
C LYS A 197 -7.92 -18.18 20.23
N SER A 198 -6.91 -18.12 19.37
CA SER A 198 -7.02 -17.43 18.07
C SER A 198 -8.10 -18.05 17.19
N SER A 199 -8.21 -19.39 17.18
CA SER A 199 -9.21 -20.10 16.40
C SER A 199 -10.64 -19.83 16.91
N GLU A 200 -10.82 -19.82 18.24
CA GLU A 200 -12.09 -19.48 18.89
C GLU A 200 -12.50 -18.04 18.56
N GLU A 201 -11.55 -17.10 18.59
CA GLU A 201 -11.76 -15.69 18.23
C GLU A 201 -12.14 -15.50 16.75
N ILE A 202 -11.50 -16.24 15.83
CA ILE A 202 -11.88 -16.24 14.41
C ILE A 202 -13.31 -16.76 14.22
N PHE A 203 -13.70 -17.82 14.94
CA PHE A 203 -15.06 -18.36 14.89
C PHE A 203 -16.09 -17.38 15.47
N GLU A 204 -15.71 -16.64 16.52
CA GLU A 204 -16.51 -15.54 17.05
C GLU A 204 -16.73 -14.43 16.01
N ILE A 205 -15.68 -14.03 15.29
CA ILE A 205 -15.77 -13.05 14.19
C ILE A 205 -16.73 -13.53 13.11
N GLN A 206 -16.62 -14.78 12.65
CA GLN A 206 -17.54 -15.35 11.66
C GLN A 206 -19.00 -15.28 12.12
N LYS A 207 -19.28 -15.62 13.39
CA LYS A 207 -20.62 -15.56 13.97
C LYS A 207 -21.15 -14.13 14.03
N ARG A 208 -20.35 -13.18 14.52
CA ARG A 208 -20.72 -11.77 14.61
C ARG A 208 -20.97 -11.17 13.23
N TYR A 209 -20.12 -11.50 12.25
CA TYR A 209 -20.31 -11.05 10.88
C TYR A 209 -21.58 -11.62 10.25
N LYS A 210 -21.85 -12.92 10.43
CA LYS A 210 -23.10 -13.56 9.95
C LYS A 210 -24.33 -12.94 10.60
N ALA A 211 -24.30 -12.69 11.91
CA ALA A 211 -25.41 -12.06 12.61
C ALA A 211 -25.72 -10.66 12.06
N ALA A 212 -24.68 -9.89 11.71
CA ALA A 212 -24.84 -8.53 11.19
C ALA A 212 -25.21 -8.46 9.70
N THR A 213 -24.82 -9.45 8.88
CA THR A 213 -24.91 -9.36 7.41
C THR A 213 -25.74 -10.46 6.75
N GLY A 214 -26.05 -11.54 7.46
CA GLY A 214 -26.63 -12.78 6.91
C GLY A 214 -25.61 -13.71 6.25
N TYR A 215 -24.38 -13.26 5.97
CA TYR A 215 -23.36 -14.03 5.28
C TYR A 215 -22.37 -14.66 6.26
N LEU A 216 -22.09 -15.95 6.12
CA LEU A 216 -21.04 -16.64 6.89
C LEU A 216 -19.74 -16.60 6.08
N PRO A 217 -18.69 -15.90 6.52
CA PRO A 217 -17.39 -15.91 5.83
C PRO A 217 -16.80 -17.31 5.84
N ILE A 218 -16.05 -17.69 4.80
CA ILE A 218 -15.28 -18.94 4.79
C ILE A 218 -13.91 -18.65 5.39
N VAL A 219 -13.46 -19.50 6.33
CA VAL A 219 -12.12 -19.42 6.91
C VAL A 219 -11.20 -20.37 6.17
N PHE A 220 -10.07 -19.82 5.72
CA PHE A 220 -8.97 -20.57 5.14
C PHE A 220 -7.77 -20.46 6.07
N GLU A 221 -7.12 -21.59 6.35
CA GLU A 221 -5.94 -21.66 7.20
C GLU A 221 -4.87 -22.55 6.54
N GLY A 222 -3.61 -22.26 6.87
CA GLY A 222 -2.45 -23.02 6.40
C GLY A 222 -1.89 -22.49 5.08
N SER A 223 -0.88 -23.19 4.58
CA SER A 223 -0.27 -22.92 3.28
C SER A 223 -0.28 -24.20 2.44
N SER A 224 -0.51 -24.06 1.14
CA SER A 224 -0.47 -25.17 0.20
C SER A 224 0.79 -25.09 -0.66
N PRO A 225 1.32 -26.23 -1.14
CA PRO A 225 2.35 -26.21 -2.16
C PRO A 225 1.91 -25.47 -3.43
N GLY A 226 2.86 -24.79 -4.09
CA GLY A 226 2.64 -24.20 -5.40
C GLY A 226 2.57 -25.26 -6.52
N ALA A 227 2.06 -24.85 -7.69
CA ALA A 227 1.87 -25.72 -8.86
C ALA A 227 3.12 -26.54 -9.24
N GLY A 228 4.32 -25.97 -9.05
CA GLY A 228 5.58 -26.65 -9.34
C GLY A 228 5.84 -27.93 -8.53
N LYS A 229 5.25 -28.08 -7.33
CA LYS A 229 5.43 -29.31 -6.53
C LYS A 229 4.73 -30.52 -7.15
N PHE A 230 3.68 -30.30 -7.94
CA PHE A 230 2.85 -31.37 -8.52
C PHE A 230 3.26 -31.74 -9.95
N GLY A 231 4.33 -31.14 -10.49
CA GLY A 231 4.73 -31.31 -11.89
C GLY A 231 3.85 -30.51 -12.86
N TYR A 232 4.09 -30.65 -14.17
CA TYR A 232 3.32 -29.98 -15.22
C TYR A 232 3.12 -30.88 -16.45
N LEU A 233 2.00 -30.69 -17.15
CA LEU A 233 1.76 -31.33 -18.45
C LEU A 233 2.47 -30.51 -19.54
N LYS A 234 3.38 -31.14 -20.29
CA LYS A 234 4.03 -30.51 -21.44
C LYS A 234 3.26 -30.82 -22.71
N ILE A 235 2.49 -29.84 -23.21
CA ILE A 235 1.82 -29.95 -24.50
C ILE A 235 2.86 -29.69 -25.61
N ARG A 236 3.01 -30.63 -26.55
CA ARG A 236 3.83 -30.44 -27.76
C ARG A 236 2.91 -30.41 -28.97
N TRP A 237 3.07 -29.40 -29.82
CA TRP A 237 2.44 -29.38 -31.12
C TRP A 237 3.03 -30.50 -31.99
N ARG A 238 2.20 -31.28 -32.66
CA ARG A 238 2.68 -32.21 -33.69
C ARG A 238 3.14 -31.38 -34.88
N SER A 239 4.41 -31.49 -35.23
CA SER A 239 4.90 -31.06 -36.54
C SER A 239 4.14 -31.83 -37.61
N ALA A 240 3.59 -31.11 -38.59
CA ALA A 240 2.98 -31.69 -39.78
C ALA A 240 4.03 -32.40 -40.65
#